data_AF-A0A3M1MDD7-F1
#
_entry.id   AF-A0A3M1MDD7-F1
#
_cell.length_a   1.000
_cell.length_b   1.000
_cell.length_c   1.000
_cell.angle_alpha   90.00
_cell.angle_beta   90.00
_cell.angle_gamma   90.00
#
_symmetry.space_group_name_H-M   'P 1'
#
loop_
_entity.id
_entity.type
_entity.pdbx_description
1 polymer ?
#
loop_
_entity_poly.entity_id
_entity_poly.type
_entity_poly.pdbx_seq_one_letter_code
_entity_poly.pdbx_strand_id
1 'polypeptide(L)'
;MYLRMKLGGLVFLLVLVSGLPARAGITFNVTFDDVTSNTGVGFDDPTDGATRRNTFSAVLGYIDSVLDHNGTLDIRVRASETDGGGFLAAAGPFFSTATGFQNGSAFTHITTGVDPFASVADMEATFDFGFGWNNGLGDPSGNLRSVLRRAPR
;
A
#
# COMPACT_ATOMS: atom_id res chain seq x y z
N MET A 1 -62.08 -18.70 35.75
CA MET A 1 -61.34 -17.46 35.42
C MET A 1 -60.44 -17.77 34.22
N TYR A 2 -60.88 -17.39 33.02
CA TYR A 2 -60.19 -17.65 31.74
C TYR A 2 -59.07 -16.62 31.55
N LEU A 3 -57.82 -17.04 31.39
CA LEU A 3 -56.75 -16.16 30.93
C LEU A 3 -56.48 -16.43 29.44
N ARG A 4 -56.97 -15.54 28.59
CA ARG A 4 -56.61 -15.46 27.17
C ARG A 4 -55.26 -14.76 27.05
N MET A 5 -54.24 -15.43 26.52
CA MET A 5 -53.02 -14.74 26.08
C MET A 5 -52.92 -14.83 24.55
N LYS A 6 -52.80 -13.64 23.95
CA LYS A 6 -52.93 -13.36 22.52
C LYS A 6 -51.67 -13.79 21.76
N LEU A 7 -51.86 -14.46 20.63
CA LEU A 7 -50.85 -14.58 19.56
C LEU A 7 -50.49 -13.16 19.07
N GLY A 8 -49.31 -12.67 19.45
CA GLY A 8 -48.70 -11.47 18.89
C GLY A 8 -47.62 -11.89 17.89
N GLY A 9 -47.90 -11.71 16.59
CA GLY A 9 -47.00 -12.10 15.51
C GLY A 9 -45.67 -11.35 15.56
N LEU A 10 -44.57 -12.11 15.60
CA LEU A 10 -43.23 -11.59 15.40
C LEU A 10 -42.92 -11.67 13.90
N VAL A 11 -43.03 -10.55 13.21
CA VAL A 11 -42.55 -10.42 11.83
C VAL A 11 -41.03 -10.33 11.88
N PHE A 12 -40.34 -11.44 11.60
CA PHE A 12 -38.91 -11.42 11.29
C PHE A 12 -38.75 -10.88 9.88
N LEU A 13 -38.37 -9.61 9.74
CA LEU A 13 -37.85 -9.09 8.49
C LEU A 13 -36.39 -9.59 8.35
N LEU A 14 -36.21 -10.74 7.70
CA LEU A 14 -34.91 -11.21 7.27
C LEU A 14 -34.46 -10.35 6.08
N VAL A 15 -33.60 -9.36 6.33
CA VAL A 15 -32.93 -8.62 5.27
C VAL A 15 -31.86 -9.53 4.65
N LEU A 16 -32.19 -10.14 3.52
CA LEU A 16 -31.21 -10.73 2.61
C LEU A 16 -30.41 -9.58 1.99
N VAL A 17 -29.26 -9.25 2.60
CA VAL A 17 -28.22 -8.46 1.91
C VAL A 17 -27.62 -9.39 0.86
N SER A 18 -28.18 -9.37 -0.34
CA SER A 18 -27.69 -10.14 -1.48
C SER A 18 -26.29 -9.67 -1.84
N GLY A 19 -25.35 -10.62 -1.80
CA GLY A 19 -23.93 -10.43 -2.03
C GLY A 19 -23.60 -9.78 -3.37
N LEU A 20 -23.28 -8.49 -3.32
CA LEU A 20 -22.40 -7.93 -4.33
C LEU A 20 -21.09 -8.73 -4.28
N PRO A 21 -20.57 -9.22 -5.42
CA PRO A 21 -19.27 -9.88 -5.41
C PRO A 21 -18.28 -8.92 -4.76
N ALA A 22 -17.56 -9.40 -3.73
CA ALA A 22 -16.43 -8.65 -3.21
C ALA A 22 -15.52 -8.37 -4.41
N ARG A 23 -15.18 -7.08 -4.61
CA ARG A 23 -14.25 -6.68 -5.65
C ARG A 23 -12.97 -7.48 -5.48
N ALA A 24 -12.38 -7.95 -6.58
CA ALA A 24 -11.08 -8.56 -6.51
C ALA A 24 -10.08 -7.55 -5.93
N GLY A 25 -9.30 -7.96 -4.93
CA GLY A 25 -8.41 -7.09 -4.18
C GLY A 25 -7.07 -7.74 -3.92
N ILE A 26 -6.02 -6.93 -3.99
CA ILE A 26 -4.67 -7.31 -3.62
C ILE A 26 -4.47 -6.98 -2.14
N THR A 27 -4.08 -7.97 -1.36
CA THR A 27 -3.65 -7.77 0.03
C THR A 27 -2.17 -7.40 0.02
N PHE A 28 -1.85 -6.17 0.40
CA PHE A 28 -0.46 -5.71 0.53
C PHE A 28 0.02 -5.89 1.97
N ASN A 29 1.05 -6.72 2.17
CA ASN A 29 1.73 -6.84 3.44
C ASN A 29 3.01 -6.01 3.40
N VAL A 30 3.03 -4.88 4.08
CA VAL A 30 4.16 -3.94 4.02
C VAL A 30 4.96 -3.99 5.32
N THR A 31 6.27 -4.19 5.19
CA THR A 31 7.22 -4.02 6.29
C THR A 31 8.09 -2.80 6.03
N PHE A 32 8.23 -1.93 7.03
CA PHE A 32 9.16 -0.80 7.01
C PHE A 32 10.35 -1.12 7.91
N ASP A 33 11.54 -1.22 7.32
CA ASP A 33 12.77 -1.53 8.04
C ASP A 33 13.09 -0.45 9.09
N ASP A 34 12.83 0.83 8.79
CA ASP A 34 13.01 1.94 9.72
C ASP A 34 12.22 1.75 11.02
N VAL A 35 10.94 1.38 10.90
CA VAL A 35 10.04 1.19 12.06
C VAL A 35 10.43 -0.06 12.84
N THR A 36 10.74 -1.14 12.12
CA THR A 36 11.14 -2.41 12.75
C THR A 36 12.43 -2.25 13.55
N SER A 37 13.35 -1.39 13.07
CA SER A 37 14.65 -1.15 13.69
C SER A 37 14.68 0.07 14.63
N ASN A 38 13.57 0.80 14.77
CA ASN A 38 13.45 2.03 15.55
C ASN A 38 14.53 3.07 15.19
N THR A 39 14.70 3.38 13.90
CA THR A 39 15.77 4.27 13.43
C THR A 39 15.54 5.74 13.77
N GLY A 40 14.30 6.14 14.08
CA GLY A 40 13.92 7.54 14.37
C GLY A 40 14.02 8.47 13.16
N VAL A 41 14.17 7.93 11.94
CA VAL A 41 14.30 8.68 10.69
C VAL A 41 13.41 8.07 9.60
N GLY A 42 13.25 8.79 8.49
CA GLY A 42 12.56 8.25 7.31
C GLY A 42 11.10 7.86 7.61
N PHE A 43 10.76 6.59 7.41
CA PHE A 43 9.42 6.09 7.75
C PHE A 43 9.19 5.92 9.26
N ASP A 44 10.24 5.97 10.09
CA ASP A 44 10.17 5.96 11.57
C ASP A 44 10.37 7.35 12.19
N ASP A 45 10.37 8.40 11.38
CA ASP A 45 10.48 9.77 11.89
C ASP A 45 9.32 10.10 12.87
N PRO A 46 9.62 10.68 14.06
CA PRO A 46 8.60 10.92 15.10
C PRO A 46 7.57 11.99 14.72
N THR A 47 7.88 12.85 13.75
CA THR A 47 7.00 13.93 13.28
C THR A 47 6.26 13.48 12.03
N ASP A 48 7.00 13.01 11.03
CA ASP A 48 6.48 12.77 9.68
C ASP A 48 6.28 11.29 9.35
N GLY A 49 6.86 10.36 10.11
CA GLY A 49 6.87 8.93 9.79
C GLY A 49 5.47 8.33 9.66
N ALA A 50 4.56 8.68 10.55
CA ALA A 50 3.16 8.26 10.46
C ALA A 50 2.47 8.77 9.17
N THR A 51 2.70 10.03 8.82
CA THR A 51 2.17 10.62 7.57
C THR A 51 2.75 9.93 6.34
N ARG A 52 4.06 9.65 6.32
CA ARG A 52 4.75 8.96 5.22
C ARG A 52 4.19 7.55 5.01
N ARG A 53 4.00 6.77 6.08
CA ARG A 53 3.40 5.43 6.01
C ARG A 53 1.94 5.46 5.54
N ASN A 54 1.15 6.44 6.01
CA ASN A 54 -0.22 6.62 5.55
C ASN A 54 -0.28 6.98 4.06
N THR A 55 0.61 7.85 3.59
CA THR A 55 0.74 8.18 2.15
C THR A 55 1.12 6.95 1.34
N PHE A 56 2.08 6.15 1.80
CA PHE A 56 2.45 4.89 1.15
C PHE A 56 1.24 3.92 1.06
N SER A 57 0.52 3.74 2.17
CA SER A 57 -0.69 2.92 2.20
C SER A 57 -1.79 3.45 1.28
N ALA A 58 -1.95 4.78 1.16
CA ALA A 58 -2.92 5.39 0.27
C ALA A 58 -2.58 5.15 -1.21
N VAL A 59 -1.29 5.20 -1.56
CA VAL A 59 -0.81 4.83 -2.91
C VAL A 59 -1.10 3.36 -3.21
N LEU A 60 -0.86 2.46 -2.27
CA LEU A 60 -1.22 1.05 -2.43
C LEU A 60 -2.73 0.84 -2.59
N GLY A 61 -3.55 1.58 -1.82
CA GLY A 61 -5.01 1.56 -2.00
C GLY A 61 -5.45 2.08 -3.37
N TYR A 62 -4.76 3.08 -3.92
CA TYR A 62 -4.97 3.53 -5.29
C TYR A 62 -4.57 2.46 -6.31
N ILE A 63 -3.40 1.83 -6.15
CA ILE A 63 -2.97 0.73 -7.03
C ILE A 63 -3.96 -0.42 -6.98
N ASP A 64 -4.39 -0.84 -5.79
CA ASP A 64 -5.46 -1.83 -5.63
C ASP A 64 -6.69 -1.40 -6.40
N SER A 65 -7.13 -0.14 -6.31
CA SER A 65 -8.33 0.37 -7.00
C SER A 65 -8.28 0.29 -8.53
N VAL A 66 -7.07 0.24 -9.11
CA VAL A 66 -6.85 0.21 -10.55
C VAL A 66 -6.67 -1.22 -11.07
N LEU A 67 -6.02 -2.09 -10.30
CA LEU A 67 -5.75 -3.46 -10.71
C LEU A 67 -6.97 -4.37 -10.46
N ASP A 68 -7.31 -5.21 -11.43
CA ASP A 68 -8.41 -6.18 -11.34
C ASP A 68 -7.89 -7.60 -11.09
N HIS A 69 -7.27 -7.81 -9.94
CA HIS A 69 -6.72 -9.11 -9.54
C HIS A 69 -6.92 -9.38 -8.05
N ASN A 70 -7.00 -10.67 -7.71
CA ASN A 70 -6.97 -11.17 -6.35
C ASN A 70 -5.60 -11.75 -6.07
N GLY A 71 -4.96 -11.33 -4.98
CA GLY A 71 -3.68 -11.91 -4.60
C GLY A 71 -3.12 -11.31 -3.33
N THR A 72 -1.93 -11.78 -2.96
CA THR A 72 -1.13 -11.20 -1.89
C THR A 72 0.14 -10.64 -2.51
N LEU A 73 0.65 -9.56 -1.93
CA LEU A 73 1.95 -9.00 -2.28
C LEU A 73 2.68 -8.57 -1.02
N ASP A 74 3.86 -9.13 -0.81
CA ASP A 74 4.75 -8.76 0.29
C ASP A 74 5.73 -7.69 -0.17
N ILE A 75 5.73 -6.52 0.48
CA ILE A 75 6.59 -5.40 0.14
C ILE A 75 7.49 -5.10 1.33
N ARG A 76 8.80 -5.06 1.08
CA ARG A 76 9.77 -4.54 2.04
C ARG A 76 10.22 -3.14 1.64
N VAL A 77 9.92 -2.18 2.49
CA VAL A 77 10.50 -0.84 2.40
C VAL A 77 11.77 -0.84 3.21
N ARG A 78 12.90 -0.78 2.52
CA ARG A 78 14.25 -0.79 3.10
C ARG A 78 14.47 0.46 3.94
N ALA A 79 15.53 0.42 4.77
CA ALA A 79 15.95 1.56 5.57
C ALA A 79 16.09 2.81 4.69
N SER A 80 15.55 3.92 5.14
CA SER A 80 15.54 5.16 4.37
C SER A 80 16.94 5.74 4.23
N GLU A 81 17.20 6.36 3.08
CA GLU A 81 18.33 7.24 2.87
C GLU A 81 17.99 8.65 3.39
N THR A 82 19.00 9.41 3.80
CA THR A 82 18.83 10.74 4.40
C THR A 82 19.88 11.75 3.94
N ASP A 83 20.64 11.43 2.89
CA ASP A 83 21.75 12.25 2.41
C ASP A 83 21.34 13.20 1.26
N GLY A 84 20.16 13.01 0.66
CA GLY A 84 19.69 13.81 -0.47
C GLY A 84 20.46 13.51 -1.76
N GLY A 85 21.09 12.34 -1.83
CA GLY A 85 21.87 11.86 -2.95
C GLY A 85 21.06 10.99 -3.92
N GLY A 86 21.58 10.78 -5.13
CA GLY A 86 21.01 9.77 -6.04
C GLY A 86 19.54 10.01 -6.44
N PHE A 87 18.71 8.98 -6.27
CA PHE A 87 17.30 8.99 -6.66
C PHE A 87 16.41 9.23 -5.45
N LEU A 88 15.32 9.98 -5.62
CA LEU A 88 14.32 10.17 -4.55
C LEU A 88 13.79 8.84 -4.00
N ALA A 89 13.57 7.88 -4.90
CA ALA A 89 13.10 6.55 -4.55
C ALA A 89 13.41 5.56 -5.68
N ALA A 90 13.54 4.29 -5.32
CA ALA A 90 13.64 3.18 -6.25
C ALA A 90 12.81 2.01 -5.74
N ALA A 91 12.14 1.28 -6.62
CA ALA A 91 11.38 0.09 -6.27
C ALA A 91 11.37 -0.92 -7.42
N GLY A 92 11.26 -2.20 -7.08
CA GLY A 92 11.15 -3.25 -8.08
C GLY A 92 10.89 -4.64 -7.49
N PRO A 93 10.38 -5.57 -8.31
CA PRO A 93 10.25 -6.97 -7.92
C PRO A 93 11.60 -7.69 -7.99
N PHE A 94 11.68 -8.79 -7.27
CA PHE A 94 12.74 -9.77 -7.51
C PHE A 94 12.44 -10.61 -8.75
N PHE A 95 13.48 -11.22 -9.26
CA PHE A 95 13.42 -12.14 -10.38
C PHE A 95 14.12 -13.44 -10.00
N SER A 96 13.65 -14.55 -10.53
CA SER A 96 14.36 -15.82 -10.36
C SER A 96 15.70 -15.78 -11.09
N THR A 97 16.60 -16.71 -10.76
CA THR A 97 17.89 -16.84 -11.46
C THR A 97 17.75 -17.53 -12.83
N ALA A 98 16.54 -17.88 -13.26
CA ALA A 98 16.30 -18.49 -14.55
C ALA A 98 16.63 -17.54 -15.71
N THR A 99 17.24 -18.08 -16.76
CA THR A 99 17.60 -17.33 -17.97
C THR A 99 16.37 -17.05 -18.83
N GLY A 100 16.30 -15.84 -19.38
CA GLY A 100 15.28 -15.44 -20.35
C GLY A 100 14.30 -14.39 -19.80
N PHE A 101 13.30 -14.04 -20.60
CA PHE A 101 12.21 -13.18 -20.15
C PHE A 101 11.35 -13.93 -19.15
N GLN A 102 11.16 -13.31 -17.99
CA GLN A 102 10.40 -13.88 -16.89
C GLN A 102 9.59 -12.79 -16.19
N ASN A 103 8.49 -13.21 -15.60
CA ASN A 103 7.70 -12.35 -14.73
C ASN A 103 8.46 -12.11 -13.41
N GLY A 104 8.29 -10.92 -12.84
CA GLY A 104 8.78 -10.63 -11.49
C GLY A 104 7.98 -11.41 -10.43
N SER A 105 8.54 -11.52 -9.24
CA SER A 105 7.89 -12.15 -8.08
C SER A 105 6.52 -11.55 -7.80
N ALA A 106 6.41 -10.22 -7.81
CA ALA A 106 5.15 -9.51 -7.58
C ALA A 106 4.01 -9.96 -8.51
N PHE A 107 4.30 -10.01 -9.81
CA PHE A 107 3.33 -10.47 -10.80
C PHE A 107 2.96 -11.94 -10.54
N THR A 108 3.95 -12.78 -10.25
CA THR A 108 3.75 -14.21 -10.03
C THR A 108 2.89 -14.47 -8.79
N HIS A 109 3.18 -13.82 -7.67
CA HIS A 109 2.44 -14.00 -6.42
C HIS A 109 0.99 -13.51 -6.56
N ILE A 110 0.79 -12.32 -7.14
CA ILE A 110 -0.56 -11.78 -7.39
C ILE A 110 -1.37 -12.68 -8.31
N THR A 111 -0.80 -13.17 -9.41
CA THR A 111 -1.58 -13.87 -10.45
C THR A 111 -1.78 -15.36 -10.19
N THR A 112 -0.88 -15.99 -9.44
CA THR A 112 -0.94 -17.44 -9.18
C THR A 112 -1.37 -17.77 -7.75
N GLY A 113 -1.29 -16.81 -6.83
CA GLY A 113 -1.49 -17.03 -5.39
C GLY A 113 -0.39 -17.84 -4.73
N VAL A 114 0.72 -18.13 -5.43
CA VAL A 114 1.87 -18.85 -4.90
C VAL A 114 3.01 -17.86 -4.70
N ASP A 115 3.48 -17.74 -3.46
CA ASP A 115 4.68 -16.98 -3.12
C ASP A 115 5.91 -17.64 -3.78
N PRO A 116 6.59 -16.95 -4.72
CA PRO A 116 7.75 -17.49 -5.41
C PRO A 116 8.97 -17.64 -4.48
N PHE A 117 9.02 -16.90 -3.37
CA PHE A 117 10.14 -16.86 -2.42
C PHE A 117 9.63 -16.75 -0.98
N ALA A 118 9.24 -17.88 -0.38
CA ALA A 118 8.59 -18.04 0.94
C ALA A 118 9.21 -17.35 2.20
N SER A 119 10.26 -16.54 2.06
CA SER A 119 10.88 -15.74 3.13
C SER A 119 11.51 -14.44 2.62
N VAL A 120 11.25 -14.06 1.38
CA VAL A 120 11.74 -12.82 0.75
C VAL A 120 10.52 -12.06 0.29
N ALA A 121 10.45 -10.78 0.60
CA ALA A 121 9.38 -9.94 0.08
C ALA A 121 9.34 -10.02 -1.46
N ASP A 122 8.16 -9.95 -2.05
CA ASP A 122 8.01 -9.96 -3.51
C ASP A 122 8.64 -8.72 -4.16
N MET A 123 8.68 -7.60 -3.44
CA MET A 123 9.27 -6.35 -3.90
C MET A 123 10.06 -5.66 -2.81
N GLU A 124 11.06 -4.90 -3.24
CA GLU A 124 11.74 -3.93 -2.39
C GLU A 124 11.54 -2.51 -2.91
N ALA A 125 11.48 -1.58 -1.96
CA ALA A 125 11.50 -0.15 -2.21
C ALA A 125 12.48 0.55 -1.25
N THR A 126 13.16 1.58 -1.75
CA THR A 126 14.02 2.49 -0.96
C THR A 126 13.59 3.92 -1.26
N PHE A 127 13.62 4.79 -0.24
CA PHE A 127 13.29 6.21 -0.33
C PHE A 127 14.40 7.03 0.32
N ASP A 128 14.70 8.19 -0.27
CA ASP A 128 15.62 9.18 0.30
C ASP A 128 14.83 10.40 0.79
N PHE A 129 14.89 10.64 2.09
CA PHE A 129 14.26 11.79 2.76
C PHE A 129 15.27 12.92 3.08
N GLY A 130 16.52 12.83 2.63
CA GLY A 130 17.51 13.91 2.72
C GLY A 130 17.25 15.04 1.72
N PHE A 131 16.38 14.78 0.76
CA PHE A 131 15.85 15.78 -0.15
C PHE A 131 14.96 16.82 0.56
N GLY A 132 15.27 18.11 0.41
CA GLY A 132 14.53 19.21 1.05
C GLY A 132 13.16 19.54 0.44
N TRP A 133 12.54 18.60 -0.29
CA TRP A 133 11.25 18.77 -0.97
C TRP A 133 10.25 17.71 -0.51
N ASN A 134 9.03 18.14 -0.20
CA ASN A 134 7.86 17.29 0.07
C ASN A 134 8.01 16.30 1.26
N ASN A 135 8.68 16.71 2.33
CA ASN A 135 8.77 15.91 3.57
C ASN A 135 7.46 15.90 4.39
N GLY A 136 6.43 16.66 3.97
CA GLY A 136 5.12 16.73 4.60
C GLY A 136 4.02 17.20 3.63
N LEU A 137 2.81 17.46 4.13
CA LEU A 137 1.65 17.90 3.33
C LEU A 137 1.67 19.38 2.93
N GLY A 138 2.74 20.11 3.27
CA GLY A 138 2.90 21.53 2.97
C GLY A 138 3.36 21.81 1.54
N ASP A 139 3.39 23.10 1.18
CA ASP A 139 3.90 23.53 -0.12
C ASP A 139 5.40 23.17 -0.29
N PRO A 140 5.83 22.79 -1.50
CA PRO A 140 7.24 22.63 -1.81
C PRO A 140 7.99 23.96 -1.58
N SER A 141 9.23 23.89 -1.11
CA SER A 141 10.06 25.10 -0.94
C SER A 141 10.25 25.86 -2.26
N GLY A 142 10.33 27.20 -2.18
CA GLY A 142 10.19 28.12 -3.33
C GLY A 142 11.19 28.00 -4.49
N ASN A 143 12.15 27.08 -4.42
CA ASN A 143 13.13 26.83 -5.48
C ASN A 143 12.68 25.76 -6.49
N LEU A 144 11.44 25.31 -6.41
CA LEU A 144 10.92 24.22 -7.22
C LEU A 144 10.00 24.77 -8.31
N ARG A 145 10.45 24.68 -9.57
CA ARG A 145 9.59 24.99 -10.72
C ARG A 145 8.38 24.06 -10.67
N SER A 146 7.21 24.61 -10.37
CA SER A 146 5.94 23.99 -10.72
C SER A 146 5.94 23.68 -12.21
N VAL A 147 6.12 22.40 -12.57
CA VAL A 147 5.96 21.92 -13.96
C VAL A 147 4.47 21.71 -14.29
N LEU A 148 3.56 22.18 -13.44
CA LEU A 148 2.13 22.28 -13.71
C LEU A 148 1.67 23.73 -13.72
N ARG A 149 2.28 24.57 -14.57
CA ARG A 149 1.53 25.69 -15.13
C ARG A 149 0.68 25.15 -16.27
N ARG A 150 -0.58 24.83 -15.97
CA ARG A 150 -1.62 24.65 -16.98
C ARG A 150 -1.57 25.88 -17.89
N ALA A 151 -1.31 25.68 -19.18
CA ALA A 151 -1.32 26.77 -20.14
C ALA A 151 -2.67 27.51 -20.04
N PRO A 152 -2.69 28.85 -19.92
CA PRO A 152 -3.92 29.60 -20.06
C PRO A 152 -4.47 29.37 -21.47
N ARG A 153 -5.78 29.14 -21.55
CA ARG A 153 -6.52 29.04 -22.82
C ARG A 153 -6.52 30.38 -23.54
#